data_AF-A0A6M3KHS4-F1
#
_entry.id   AF-A0A6M3KHS4-F1
#
_cell.length_a   1.000
_cell.length_b   1.000
_cell.length_c   1.000
_cell.angle_alpha   90.00
_cell.angle_beta   90.00
_cell.angle_gamma   90.00
#
_symmetry.space_group_name_H-M   'P 1'
#
loop_
_entity.id
_entity.type
_entity.pdbx_description
1 polymer ?
#
loop_
_entity_poly.entity_id
_entity_poly.type
_entity_poly.pdbx_seq_one_letter_code
_entity_poly.pdbx_strand_id
1 'polypeptide(L)' 'MKEYLGDSVYVETDDFWGITLTTRNGLPTDPSNIIYLEPNVIEALLNFLERVS' A
#
# COMPACT_ATOMS: atom_id res chain seq x y z
N MET A 1 9.55 -3.51 6.80
CA MET A 1 8.73 -3.96 7.96
C MET A 1 7.28 -3.94 7.54
N LYS A 2 6.45 -4.90 7.97
CA LYS A 2 5.02 -4.95 7.63
C LYS A 2 4.19 -4.20 8.66
N GLU A 3 3.36 -3.26 8.20
CA GLU A 3 2.50 -2.42 9.03
C GLU A 3 1.03 -2.60 8.63
N TYR A 4 0.12 -2.57 9.61
CA TYR A 4 -1.32 -2.70 9.40
C TYR A 4 -1.97 -1.31 9.31
N LEU A 5 -2.69 -1.06 8.21
CA LEU A 5 -3.31 0.24 7.92
C LEU A 5 -4.83 0.28 8.22
N GLY A 6 -5.39 -0.82 8.75
CA GLY A 6 -6.84 -0.96 8.91
C GLY A 6 -7.50 -1.71 7.75
N ASP A 7 -8.73 -2.16 7.95
CA ASP A 7 -9.56 -2.82 6.92
C ASP A 7 -8.87 -3.97 6.18
N SER A 8 -8.12 -4.81 6.92
CA SER A 8 -7.34 -5.91 6.33
C SER A 8 -6.26 -5.49 5.32
N VAL A 9 -5.90 -4.19 5.28
CA VAL A 9 -4.84 -3.61 4.46
C VAL A 9 -3.53 -3.60 5.24
N TYR A 10 -2.45 -3.98 4.56
CA TYR A 10 -1.10 -3.94 5.10
C TYR A 10 -0.14 -3.30 4.12
N VAL A 11 0.88 -2.62 4.64
CA VAL A 11 1.93 -1.98 3.85
C VAL A 11 3.31 -2.54 4.22
N GLU A 12 4.17 -2.68 3.22
CA GLU A 12 5.58 -3.04 3.37
C GLU A 12 6.43 -2.07 2.54
N THR A 13 7.41 -1.44 3.16
CA THR A 13 8.40 -0.58 2.48
C THR A 13 9.56 -1.43 1.96
N ASP A 14 10.05 -1.11 0.76
CA ASP A 14 11.31 -1.65 0.25
C ASP A 14 12.52 -0.74 0.59
N ASP A 15 13.72 -1.16 0.15
CA ASP A 15 14.98 -0.42 0.37
C ASP A 15 15.11 0.86 -0.47
N PHE A 16 14.20 1.08 -1.44
CA PHE A 16 14.21 2.17 -2.42
C PHE A 16 13.02 3.13 -2.26
N TRP A 17 12.38 3.15 -1.07
CA TRP A 17 11.23 4.00 -0.74
C TRP A 17 9.92 3.65 -1.45
N GLY A 18 9.88 2.56 -2.20
CA GLY A 18 8.64 2.00 -2.73
C GLY A 18 7.82 1.35 -1.61
N ILE A 19 6.50 1.29 -1.81
CA ILE A 19 5.59 0.61 -0.88
C ILE A 19 4.75 -0.45 -1.58
N THR A 20 4.60 -1.60 -0.94
CA THR A 20 3.69 -2.67 -1.36
C THR A 20 2.49 -2.68 -0.44
N LEU A 21 1.29 -2.46 -0.99
CA LEU A 21 0.02 -2.64 -0.32
C LEU A 21 -0.51 -4.05 -0.58
N THR A 22 -0.93 -4.73 0.47
CA THR A 22 -1.55 -6.05 0.38
C THR A 22 -2.87 -6.06 1.15
N THR A 23 -3.86 -6.79 0.64
CA THR A 23 -5.11 -7.06 1.38
C THR A 23 -5.15 -8.53 1.78
N ARG A 24 -5.55 -8.82 3.03
CA ARG A 24 -5.73 -10.19 3.53
C ARG A 24 -7.14 -10.38 4.07
N ASN A 25 -8.03 -10.96 3.26
CA ASN A 25 -9.43 -11.16 3.62
C ASN A 25 -9.72 -12.50 4.33
N GLY A 26 -8.69 -13.19 4.83
CA GLY A 26 -8.81 -14.46 5.54
C GLY A 26 -8.91 -15.68 4.63
N LEU A 27 -8.61 -15.53 3.33
CA LEU A 27 -8.63 -16.63 2.37
C LEU A 27 -7.32 -17.44 2.42
N PRO A 28 -7.35 -18.76 2.16
CA PRO A 28 -6.14 -19.60 2.13
C PRO A 28 -5.07 -19.13 1.13
N THR A 29 -5.48 -18.39 0.11
CA THR A 29 -4.62 -17.88 -0.96
C THR A 29 -4.21 -16.41 -0.75
N ASP A 30 -4.45 -15.86 0.43
CA ASP A 30 -4.06 -14.48 0.73
C ASP A 30 -2.54 -14.26 0.67
N PRO A 31 -2.10 -13.05 0.28
CA PRO A 31 -2.92 -11.88 -0.08
C PRO A 31 -3.53 -11.97 -1.48
N SER A 32 -4.84 -11.70 -1.61
CA SER A 32 -5.53 -11.77 -2.90
C SER A 32 -5.27 -10.57 -3.82
N ASN A 33 -4.90 -9.41 -3.26
CA ASN A 33 -4.53 -8.22 -4.01
C ASN A 33 -3.20 -7.66 -3.51
N ILE A 34 -2.32 -7.31 -4.46
CA ILE A 34 -1.01 -6.71 -4.22
C ILE A 34 -0.89 -5.51 -5.15
N ILE A 35 -0.60 -4.33 -4.60
CA ILE A 35 -0.33 -3.11 -5.36
C ILE A 35 1.03 -2.59 -4.94
N TYR A 36 1.95 -2.46 -5.88
CA TYR A 36 3.23 -1.80 -5.67
C TYR A 36 3.15 -0.35 -6.12
N LEU A 37 3.60 0.58 -5.28
CA LEU A 37 3.66 2.01 -5.57
C LEU A 37 5.13 2.45 -5.56
N GLU A 38 5.61 2.88 -6.72
CA GLU A 38 6.91 3.54 -6.86
C GLU A 38 6.91 4.92 -6.21
N PRO A 39 8.07 5.47 -5.82
CA PRO A 39 8.16 6.77 -5.13
C PRO A 39 7.43 7.93 -5.83
N ASN A 40 7.56 8.04 -7.15
CA ASN A 40 6.86 9.06 -7.95
C ASN A 40 5.33 8.89 -7.94
N VAL A 41 4.83 7.66 -7.83
CA VAL A 41 3.39 7.38 -7.73
C VAL A 41 2.87 7.77 -6.34
N ILE A 42 3.65 7.54 -5.30
CA ILE A 42 3.34 7.98 -3.93
C ILE A 42 3.24 9.51 -3.89
N GLU A 43 4.22 10.23 -4.45
CA GLU A 43 4.18 11.70 -4.56
C GLU A 43 2.93 12.20 -5.30
N ALA A 44 2.59 11.58 -6.44
CA ALA A 44 1.39 11.93 -7.19
C ALA A 44 0.09 11.67 -6.39
N LEU A 45 0.03 10.57 -5.62
CA LEU A 45 -1.11 10.25 -4.76
C LEU A 45 -1.27 11.27 -3.63
N LEU A 46 -0.19 11.65 -2.96
CA LEU A 46 -0.21 12.67 -1.90
C LEU A 46 -0.71 14.02 -2.44
N ASN A 47 -0.18 14.47 -3.58
CA ASN A 47 -0.64 15.68 -4.27
C ASN A 47 -2.13 15.62 -4.64
N PHE A 48 -2.62 14.45 -5.06
CA PHE A 48 -4.04 14.24 -5.33
C PHE A 48 -4.87 14.38 -4.06
N LEU A 49 -4.46 13.73 -2.96
CA LEU A 49 -5.16 13.74 -1.68
C LEU A 49 -5.24 15.15 -1.11
N GLU A 50 -4.15 15.91 -1.10
CA GLU A 50 -4.14 17.32 -0.65
C GLU A 50 -5.14 18.21 -1.41
N ARG A 51 -5.41 17.91 -2.68
CA ARG A 51 -6.36 18.66 -3.49
C ARG A 51 -7.82 18.31 -3.18
N VAL A 52 -8.10 17.11 -2.66
CA VAL A 52 -9.46 16.59 -2.46
C VAL A 52 -9.86 16.48 -0.98
N SER A 53 -8.92 16.61 -0.05
CA SER A 53 -9.12 16.72 1.39
C SER A 53 -9.52 18.12 1.82
#